data_AF-A0A7V0MGP6-F1
#
_entry.id   AF-A0A7V0MGP6-F1
#
_cell.length_a   1.000
_cell.length_b   1.000
_cell.length_c   1.000
_cell.angle_alpha   90.00
_cell.angle_beta   90.00
_cell.angle_gamma   90.00
#
_symmetry.space_group_name_H-M   'P 1'
#
loop_
_entity.id
_entity.type
_entity.pdbx_description
1 polymer ?
#
loop_
_entity_poly.entity_id
_entity_poly.type
_entity_poly.pdbx_seq_one_letter_code
_entity_poly.pdbx_strand_id
1 'polypeptide(L)'
;MTPTQRIIKHSKVFLEAANKDAHIRWAILLGTVAIIAVLLLPSLSTTVPQYKIGDVVRKDIKSPKDFLIEDKEATQKKREEAARSALTVYDFDNLLALKLKHRISQAFKHMQTLLSKDNPRSSTKGADVQSVAGSLKSKHPNEVISLHDQIWNEKSTFENMLGVHVDTKAYKVLVREHFSEQVSQGIVGLVTPVLENGIVGNKQLLIQQQQKAILVRQLSPKQETRFTDFHKFYSLEDAKAAVAKAGKSIFKDLDYPVRKVIIGLAQSLLQPNLTLNKEKTEERRNQAIANAKAVLTQVKQGEMLVREGEKISRVDMLKLQALESEMRKEDALASTLGFVLLAITFFVISFVVTSNTYRSPPLKNKDLLFLSVMLIVLFLLSEVSVYLVKGITSSIPRSVRASSAFYAIPVQAGAMTVCLFMGIQIALPFAVTIAFLTSFLFENQFEMFIFFM
;
A
#
# COMPACT_ATOMS: atom_id res chain seq x y z
N MET A 1 -64.58 4.44 0.84
CA MET A 1 -64.03 3.13 0.47
C MET A 1 -63.22 2.62 1.65
N THR A 2 -63.57 1.48 2.24
CA THR A 2 -62.81 0.92 3.37
C THR A 2 -61.42 0.45 2.90
N PRO A 3 -60.39 0.42 3.76
CA PRO A 3 -59.03 -0.01 3.39
C PRO A 3 -59.02 -1.43 2.79
N THR A 4 -59.88 -2.33 3.28
CA THR A 4 -60.13 -3.65 2.71
C THR A 4 -60.65 -3.61 1.28
N GLN A 5 -61.61 -2.74 0.96
CA GLN A 5 -62.12 -2.58 -0.40
C GLN A 5 -61.08 -2.00 -1.37
N ARG A 6 -60.14 -1.18 -0.87
CA ARG A 6 -59.06 -0.60 -1.67
C ARG A 6 -58.02 -1.67 -2.04
N ILE A 7 -57.63 -2.52 -1.09
CA ILE A 7 -56.72 -3.66 -1.33
C ILE A 7 -57.34 -4.64 -2.33
N ILE A 8 -58.63 -4.97 -2.19
CA ILE A 8 -59.33 -5.87 -3.11
C ILE A 8 -59.42 -5.27 -4.53
N LYS A 9 -59.60 -3.95 -4.66
CA LYS A 9 -59.63 -3.29 -5.97
C LYS A 9 -58.25 -3.28 -6.62
N HIS A 10 -57.19 -2.95 -5.88
CA HIS A 10 -55.83 -2.95 -6.41
C HIS A 10 -55.35 -4.37 -6.76
N SER A 11 -55.71 -5.39 -5.97
CA SER A 11 -55.39 -6.78 -6.29
C SER A 11 -56.15 -7.26 -7.53
N LYS A 12 -57.44 -6.92 -7.68
CA LYS A 12 -58.21 -7.24 -8.90
C LYS A 12 -57.66 -6.56 -10.15
N VAL A 13 -57.30 -5.27 -10.07
CA VAL A 13 -56.73 -4.52 -11.21
C VAL A 13 -55.36 -5.07 -11.62
N PHE A 14 -54.52 -5.43 -10.65
CA PHE A 14 -53.25 -6.10 -10.92
C PHE A 14 -53.45 -7.48 -11.57
N LEU A 15 -54.40 -8.29 -11.06
CA LEU A 15 -54.72 -9.60 -11.60
C LEU A 15 -55.34 -9.54 -13.01
N GLU A 16 -56.11 -8.51 -13.34
CA GLU A 16 -56.69 -8.30 -14.67
C GLU A 16 -55.66 -7.82 -15.69
N ALA A 17 -54.83 -6.84 -15.33
CA ALA A 17 -53.72 -6.37 -16.18
C ALA A 17 -52.70 -7.49 -16.43
N ALA A 18 -52.49 -8.36 -15.44
CA ALA A 18 -51.60 -9.50 -15.56
C ALA A 18 -52.09 -10.59 -16.51
N ASN A 19 -53.33 -10.62 -16.99
CA ASN A 19 -53.94 -11.84 -17.54
C ASN A 19 -53.71 -12.09 -19.05
N LYS A 20 -53.21 -11.12 -19.83
CA LYS A 20 -53.13 -11.22 -21.30
C LYS A 20 -51.71 -11.24 -21.91
N ASP A 21 -50.69 -10.78 -21.19
CA ASP A 21 -49.35 -10.62 -21.78
C ASP A 21 -48.40 -11.79 -21.49
N ALA A 22 -47.73 -12.27 -22.54
CA ALA A 22 -46.73 -13.34 -22.46
C ALA A 22 -45.50 -12.94 -21.62
N HIS A 23 -45.13 -11.65 -21.64
CA HIS A 23 -44.00 -11.12 -20.86
C HIS A 23 -44.22 -11.24 -19.35
N ILE A 24 -45.47 -11.08 -18.88
CA ILE A 24 -45.81 -11.20 -17.46
C ILE A 24 -45.67 -12.64 -16.96
N ARG A 25 -45.96 -13.63 -17.82
CA ARG A 25 -45.73 -15.05 -17.51
C ARG A 25 -44.25 -15.32 -17.26
N TRP A 26 -43.39 -14.91 -18.19
CA TRP A 26 -41.94 -15.06 -18.04
C TRP A 26 -41.38 -14.31 -16.84
N ALA A 27 -41.90 -13.12 -16.53
CA ALA A 27 -41.53 -12.38 -15.32
C ALA A 27 -41.89 -13.12 -14.03
N ILE A 28 -43.08 -13.73 -13.96
CA ILE A 28 -43.48 -14.55 -12.80
C ILE A 28 -42.54 -15.76 -12.65
N LEU A 29 -42.20 -16.43 -13.75
CA LEU A 29 -41.31 -17.60 -13.73
C LEU A 29 -39.88 -17.26 -13.33
N LEU A 30 -39.30 -16.22 -13.93
CA LEU A 30 -37.95 -15.81 -13.59
C LEU A 30 -37.89 -15.28 -12.15
N GLY A 31 -38.93 -14.57 -11.71
CA GLY A 31 -39.06 -14.10 -10.34
C GLY A 31 -39.12 -15.23 -9.32
N THR A 32 -39.92 -16.27 -9.57
CA THR A 32 -40.01 -17.42 -8.65
C THR A 32 -38.72 -18.20 -8.57
N VAL A 33 -38.11 -18.48 -9.72
CA VAL A 33 -36.81 -19.16 -9.78
C VAL A 33 -35.75 -18.35 -9.05
N ALA A 34 -35.70 -17.03 -9.25
CA ALA A 34 -34.75 -16.17 -8.55
C ALA A 34 -34.98 -16.19 -7.03
N ILE A 35 -36.23 -16.12 -6.57
CA ILE A 35 -36.55 -16.18 -5.14
C ILE A 35 -36.13 -17.53 -4.55
N ILE A 36 -36.50 -18.65 -5.20
CA ILE A 36 -36.14 -20.00 -4.74
C ILE A 36 -34.63 -20.19 -4.73
N ALA A 37 -33.92 -19.68 -5.73
CA ALA A 37 -32.47 -19.73 -5.82
C ALA A 37 -31.79 -18.96 -4.68
N VAL A 38 -32.35 -17.80 -4.31
CA VAL A 38 -31.89 -17.02 -3.16
C VAL A 38 -32.16 -17.77 -1.86
N LEU A 39 -33.32 -18.42 -1.71
CA LEU A 39 -33.65 -19.22 -0.53
C LEU A 39 -32.79 -20.49 -0.42
N LEU A 40 -32.38 -21.07 -1.54
CA LEU A 40 -31.47 -22.23 -1.59
C LEU A 40 -29.99 -21.86 -1.37
N LEU A 41 -29.63 -20.58 -1.23
CA LEU A 41 -28.23 -20.20 -1.00
C LEU A 41 -27.71 -20.86 0.29
N PRO A 42 -26.62 -21.65 0.22
CA PRO A 42 -26.12 -22.43 1.36
C PRO A 42 -25.57 -21.59 2.53
N SER A 43 -25.58 -20.25 2.43
CA SER A 43 -25.03 -19.33 3.44
C SER A 43 -25.71 -19.40 4.81
N LEU A 44 -26.84 -20.11 4.95
CA LEU A 44 -27.53 -20.32 6.22
C LEU A 44 -27.19 -21.67 6.90
N SER A 45 -26.50 -22.61 6.23
CA SER A 45 -26.36 -24.00 6.71
C SER A 45 -24.93 -24.55 6.72
N THR A 46 -23.88 -23.73 6.60
CA THR A 46 -22.50 -24.24 6.71
C THR A 46 -22.18 -24.65 8.16
N THR A 47 -22.12 -25.95 8.38
CA THR A 47 -21.81 -26.67 9.63
C THR A 47 -20.32 -26.76 9.95
N VAL A 48 -19.49 -25.84 9.47
CA VAL A 48 -18.13 -25.73 10.01
C VAL A 48 -18.27 -25.11 11.40
N PRO A 49 -17.90 -25.79 12.49
CA PRO A 49 -18.01 -25.19 13.81
C PRO A 49 -17.19 -23.90 13.82
N GLN A 50 -17.84 -22.76 14.01
CA GLN A 50 -17.14 -21.48 14.12
C GLN A 50 -16.42 -21.44 15.46
N TYR A 51 -15.16 -21.83 15.43
CA TYR A 51 -14.30 -21.72 16.57
C TYR A 51 -13.77 -20.29 16.74
N LYS A 52 -13.57 -19.89 17.99
CA LYS A 52 -12.86 -18.67 18.37
C LYS A 52 -11.51 -19.02 18.98
N ILE A 53 -10.60 -18.05 18.97
CA ILE A 53 -9.29 -18.19 19.62
C ILE A 53 -9.53 -18.52 21.10
N GLY A 54 -8.91 -19.59 21.59
CA GLY A 54 -9.05 -20.08 22.96
C GLY A 54 -10.15 -21.13 23.18
N ASP A 55 -11.01 -21.39 22.18
CA ASP A 55 -11.95 -22.51 22.26
C ASP A 55 -11.21 -23.85 22.23
N VAL A 56 -11.81 -24.85 22.88
CA VAL A 56 -11.33 -26.24 22.86
C VAL A 56 -11.97 -26.98 21.69
N VAL A 57 -11.14 -27.64 20.90
CA VAL A 57 -11.57 -28.38 19.72
C VAL A 57 -12.38 -29.59 20.11
N ARG A 58 -13.56 -29.73 19.50
CA ARG A 58 -14.52 -30.80 19.84
C ARG A 58 -14.30 -32.10 19.06
N LYS A 59 -13.61 -32.02 17.90
CA LYS A 59 -13.33 -33.14 17.00
C LYS A 59 -12.10 -32.81 16.16
N ASP A 60 -11.34 -33.84 15.77
CA ASP A 60 -10.24 -33.71 14.82
C ASP A 60 -10.68 -33.05 13.51
N ILE A 61 -9.93 -32.04 13.07
CA ILE A 61 -10.16 -31.35 11.79
C ILE A 61 -8.96 -31.63 10.89
N LYS A 62 -9.23 -32.27 9.76
CA LYS A 62 -8.24 -32.54 8.71
C LYS A 62 -8.55 -31.75 7.46
N SER A 63 -7.53 -31.47 6.67
CA SER A 63 -7.72 -30.82 5.38
C SER A 63 -8.43 -31.77 4.39
N PRO A 64 -9.54 -31.36 3.75
CA PRO A 64 -10.20 -32.16 2.74
C PRO A 64 -9.47 -32.17 1.39
N LYS A 65 -8.59 -31.19 1.12
CA LYS A 65 -7.83 -31.04 -0.14
C LYS A 65 -6.52 -30.30 0.06
N ASP A 66 -5.69 -30.24 -0.98
CA ASP A 66 -4.49 -29.41 -0.98
C ASP A 66 -4.86 -27.91 -1.09
N PHE A 67 -4.24 -27.07 -0.27
CA PHE A 67 -4.40 -25.61 -0.39
C PHE A 67 -3.18 -24.85 0.12
N LEU A 68 -3.05 -23.59 -0.30
CA LEU A 68 -1.92 -22.72 0.06
C LEU A 68 -2.33 -21.76 1.18
N ILE A 69 -1.48 -21.63 2.19
CA ILE A 69 -1.65 -20.68 3.30
C ILE A 69 -0.42 -19.80 3.38
N GLU A 70 -0.60 -18.50 3.60
CA GLU A 70 0.52 -17.60 3.93
C GLU A 70 1.13 -17.97 5.28
N ASP A 71 2.42 -18.31 5.28
CA ASP A 71 3.22 -18.41 6.49
C ASP A 71 3.61 -17.00 6.91
N LYS A 72 2.93 -16.48 7.94
CA LYS A 72 3.15 -15.13 8.45
C LYS A 72 4.55 -14.95 9.05
N GLU A 73 5.11 -15.97 9.69
CA GLU A 73 6.44 -15.88 10.30
C GLU A 73 7.52 -15.88 9.24
N ALA A 74 7.45 -16.80 8.27
CA ALA A 74 8.39 -16.84 7.17
C ALA A 74 8.27 -15.59 6.28
N THR A 75 7.05 -15.11 6.04
CA THR A 75 6.82 -13.85 5.31
C THR A 75 7.38 -12.65 6.05
N GLN A 76 7.20 -12.58 7.37
CA GLN A 76 7.74 -11.49 8.17
C GLN A 76 9.28 -11.51 8.19
N LYS A 77 9.90 -12.68 8.36
CA LYS A 77 11.36 -12.84 8.24
C LYS A 77 11.86 -12.39 6.87
N LYS A 78 11.19 -12.79 5.80
CA LYS A 78 11.53 -12.38 4.43
C LYS A 78 11.38 -10.87 4.22
N ARG A 79 10.35 -10.24 4.81
CA ARG A 79 10.17 -8.78 4.79
C ARG A 79 11.27 -8.07 5.57
N GLU A 80 11.68 -8.60 6.72
CA GLU A 80 12.79 -8.06 7.51
C GLU A 80 14.13 -8.20 6.79
N GLU A 81 14.38 -9.31 6.13
CA GLU A 81 15.55 -9.53 5.28
C GLU A 81 15.56 -8.56 4.09
N ALA A 82 14.41 -8.36 3.43
CA ALA A 82 14.26 -7.38 2.36
C ALA A 82 14.51 -5.94 2.86
N ALA A 83 13.99 -5.59 4.03
CA ALA A 83 14.22 -4.30 4.67
C ALA A 83 15.70 -4.10 5.02
N ARG A 84 16.36 -5.13 5.55
CA ARG A 84 17.79 -5.10 5.85
C ARG A 84 18.62 -5.01 4.58
N SER A 85 18.19 -5.63 3.48
CA SER A 85 18.93 -5.63 2.21
C SER A 85 18.76 -4.34 1.39
N ALA A 86 17.84 -3.46 1.79
CA ALA A 86 17.66 -2.16 1.15
C ALA A 86 18.93 -1.31 1.29
N LEU A 87 19.40 -0.78 0.15
CA LEU A 87 20.60 0.08 0.11
C LEU A 87 20.26 1.47 0.64
N THR A 88 21.16 2.02 1.44
CA THR A 88 21.03 3.40 1.94
C THR A 88 21.42 4.42 0.88
N VAL A 89 20.72 5.56 0.90
CA VAL A 89 20.88 6.63 -0.08
C VAL A 89 21.58 7.82 0.57
N TYR A 90 22.65 8.29 -0.04
CA TYR A 90 23.37 9.49 0.37
C TYR A 90 23.21 10.57 -0.69
N ASP A 91 22.94 11.80 -0.28
CA ASP A 91 22.89 12.95 -1.15
C ASP A 91 24.28 13.61 -1.21
N PHE A 92 24.75 13.82 -2.44
CA PHE A 92 26.01 14.48 -2.75
C PHE A 92 25.75 15.87 -3.35
N ASP A 93 26.18 16.91 -2.64
CA ASP A 93 26.19 18.29 -3.17
C ASP A 93 27.44 18.50 -4.04
N ASN A 94 27.29 18.18 -5.32
CA ASN A 94 28.30 18.38 -6.34
C ASN A 94 28.50 19.86 -6.72
N LEU A 95 27.57 20.75 -6.34
CA LEU A 95 27.67 22.19 -6.59
C LEU A 95 28.42 22.92 -5.47
N LEU A 96 28.62 22.29 -4.31
CA LEU A 96 29.28 22.92 -3.16
C LEU A 96 30.69 23.41 -3.50
N ALA A 97 31.47 22.62 -4.25
CA ALA A 97 32.82 23.01 -4.67
C ALA A 97 32.80 24.26 -5.56
N LEU A 98 31.85 24.34 -6.51
CA LEU A 98 31.68 25.50 -7.38
C LEU A 98 31.20 26.74 -6.61
N LYS A 99 30.25 26.58 -5.69
CA LYS A 99 29.76 27.65 -4.81
C LYS A 99 30.90 28.20 -3.94
N LEU A 100 31.70 27.32 -3.33
CA LEU A 100 32.85 27.70 -2.51
C LEU A 100 33.91 28.40 -3.33
N LYS A 101 34.24 27.90 -4.52
CA LYS A 101 35.15 28.56 -5.45
C LYS A 101 34.70 30.00 -5.74
N HIS A 102 33.42 30.19 -6.11
CA HIS A 102 32.89 31.51 -6.40
C HIS A 102 32.94 32.44 -5.18
N ARG A 103 32.55 31.93 -4.01
CA ARG A 103 32.56 32.65 -2.73
C ARG A 103 33.96 33.12 -2.34
N ILE A 104 34.96 32.24 -2.44
CA ILE A 104 36.37 32.56 -2.16
C ILE A 104 36.88 33.62 -3.13
N SER A 105 36.65 33.45 -4.43
CA SER A 105 37.08 34.43 -5.43
C SER A 105 36.43 35.80 -5.24
N GLN A 106 35.14 35.86 -4.91
CA GLN A 106 34.42 37.11 -4.63
C GLN A 106 34.93 37.83 -3.38
N ALA A 107 35.13 37.09 -2.27
CA ALA A 107 35.62 37.67 -1.02
C ALA A 107 37.01 38.29 -1.19
N PHE A 108 37.93 37.60 -1.88
CA PHE A 108 39.26 38.11 -2.17
C PHE A 108 39.23 39.30 -3.14
N LYS A 109 38.41 39.23 -4.20
CA LYS A 109 38.26 40.35 -5.15
C LYS A 109 37.69 41.60 -4.49
N HIS A 110 36.75 41.45 -3.55
CA HIS A 110 36.18 42.56 -2.79
C HIS A 110 37.28 43.31 -2.02
N MET A 111 38.10 42.58 -1.25
CA MET A 111 39.22 43.17 -0.51
C MET A 111 40.28 43.80 -1.42
N GLN A 112 40.59 43.18 -2.56
CA GLN A 112 41.50 43.77 -3.56
C GLN A 112 40.95 45.08 -4.13
N THR A 113 39.64 45.18 -4.41
CA THR A 113 39.06 46.43 -4.95
C THR A 113 39.11 47.58 -3.94
N LEU A 114 39.02 47.29 -2.64
CA LEU A 114 39.19 48.28 -1.58
C LEU A 114 40.64 48.78 -1.54
N LEU A 115 41.62 47.89 -1.68
CA LEU A 115 43.03 48.24 -1.76
C LEU A 115 43.40 49.06 -3.00
N SER A 116 42.72 48.82 -4.14
CA SER A 116 42.99 49.52 -5.40
C SER A 116 42.29 50.88 -5.54
N LYS A 117 41.17 51.11 -4.84
CA LYS A 117 40.41 52.39 -4.92
C LYS A 117 41.13 53.58 -4.29
N ASP A 118 42.13 53.34 -3.45
CA ASP A 118 42.81 54.38 -2.67
C ASP A 118 44.27 54.63 -3.10
N ASN A 119 44.69 54.07 -4.25
CA ASN A 119 46.04 54.23 -4.79
C ASN A 119 46.04 55.10 -6.09
N PRO A 120 45.94 56.44 -6.02
CA PRO A 120 45.96 57.31 -7.21
C PRO A 120 47.39 57.52 -7.76
N ARG A 121 48.21 56.47 -7.84
CA ARG A 121 49.56 56.53 -8.42
C ARG A 121 49.90 55.29 -9.25
N SER A 122 49.08 54.99 -10.24
CA SER A 122 49.52 54.24 -11.42
C SER A 122 48.63 54.50 -12.63
N SER A 123 48.48 55.77 -13.01
CA SER A 123 48.03 56.15 -14.35
C SER A 123 48.60 57.51 -14.75
N THR A 124 49.86 57.53 -15.17
CA THR A 124 50.39 58.63 -15.99
C THR A 124 51.51 58.13 -16.89
N LYS A 125 51.14 57.79 -18.13
CA LYS A 125 51.92 58.14 -19.32
C LYS A 125 50.96 58.70 -20.36
N GLY A 126 51.13 59.98 -20.66
CA GLY A 126 50.74 60.65 -21.91
C GLY A 126 49.31 61.20 -21.99
N ALA A 127 49.15 62.51 -21.74
CA ALA A 127 48.69 63.48 -22.74
C ALA A 127 48.21 64.79 -22.07
N ASP A 128 48.99 65.84 -22.33
CA ASP A 128 48.66 67.26 -22.48
C ASP A 128 47.91 68.11 -21.44
N VAL A 129 48.49 69.31 -21.33
CA VAL A 129 48.18 70.49 -20.53
C VAL A 129 47.11 71.33 -21.22
N GLN A 130 46.11 71.86 -20.49
CA GLN A 130 45.82 73.32 -20.38
C GLN A 130 44.66 73.68 -19.41
N SER A 131 44.92 74.68 -18.55
CA SER A 131 44.04 75.71 -17.93
C SER A 131 42.84 75.28 -17.06
N VAL A 132 42.85 75.42 -15.72
CA VAL A 132 42.77 76.64 -14.85
C VAL A 132 41.39 77.31 -14.83
N ALA A 133 40.67 77.15 -13.70
CA ALA A 133 40.17 78.21 -12.79
C ALA A 133 38.88 77.78 -12.05
N GLY A 134 38.84 77.89 -10.72
CA GLY A 134 37.57 77.83 -9.97
C GLY A 134 37.67 77.39 -8.51
N SER A 135 38.15 78.30 -7.66
CA SER A 135 38.06 78.34 -6.19
C SER A 135 36.78 77.75 -5.58
N LEU A 136 36.90 77.04 -4.44
CA LEU A 136 36.26 77.43 -3.16
C LEU A 136 36.71 76.56 -1.98
N LYS A 137 36.84 77.24 -0.84
CA LYS A 137 37.48 76.85 0.42
C LYS A 137 36.68 75.86 1.27
N SER A 138 37.44 74.94 1.86
CA SER A 138 37.30 74.21 3.14
C SER A 138 36.09 74.45 4.06
N LYS A 139 35.49 73.36 4.56
CA LYS A 139 35.17 73.19 6.00
C LYS A 139 34.80 71.73 6.35
N HIS A 140 35.69 70.99 7.02
CA HIS A 140 35.44 70.08 8.16
C HIS A 140 36.73 69.30 8.50
N PRO A 141 37.00 68.96 9.78
CA PRO A 141 38.24 68.28 10.18
C PRO A 141 38.16 66.81 9.77
N ASN A 142 38.97 66.42 8.78
CA ASN A 142 39.10 65.02 8.37
C ASN A 142 39.77 64.22 9.51
N GLU A 143 38.99 63.41 10.22
CA GLU A 143 39.50 62.15 10.76
C GLU A 143 39.92 61.30 9.56
N VAL A 144 41.21 61.35 9.23
CA VAL A 144 41.81 60.45 8.24
C VAL A 144 41.83 59.07 8.87
N ILE A 145 40.74 58.31 8.71
CA ILE A 145 40.71 56.89 9.02
C ILE A 145 41.85 56.28 8.21
N SER A 146 42.88 55.77 8.89
CA SER A 146 44.05 55.20 8.26
C SER A 146 43.63 54.04 7.35
N LEU A 147 44.29 53.84 6.21
CA LEU A 147 44.06 52.70 5.31
C LEU A 147 44.08 51.36 6.07
N HIS A 148 44.86 51.31 7.15
CA HIS A 148 44.85 50.19 8.09
C HIS A 148 43.48 49.98 8.76
N ASP A 149 42.89 51.03 9.32
CA ASP A 149 41.64 50.96 10.09
C ASP A 149 40.45 50.60 9.18
N GLN A 150 40.43 51.09 7.93
CA GLN A 150 39.42 50.71 6.94
C GLN A 150 39.45 49.21 6.61
N ILE A 151 40.64 48.65 6.39
CA ILE A 151 40.81 47.22 6.09
C ILE A 151 40.40 46.37 7.30
N TRP A 152 40.79 46.78 8.52
CA TRP A 152 40.43 46.04 9.74
C TRP A 152 38.94 46.12 10.08
N ASN A 153 38.26 47.22 9.76
CA ASN A 153 36.80 47.35 9.91
C ASN A 153 36.05 46.40 8.95
N GLU A 154 36.61 46.14 7.76
CA GLU A 154 36.08 45.18 6.77
C GLU A 154 36.49 43.72 7.04
N LYS A 155 37.11 43.43 8.20
CA LYS A 155 37.39 42.03 8.59
C LYS A 155 36.09 41.22 8.74
N SER A 156 35.07 41.78 9.38
CA SER A 156 33.80 41.10 9.64
C SER A 156 33.04 40.77 8.35
N THR A 157 33.02 41.72 7.40
CA THR A 157 32.39 41.53 6.08
C THR A 157 33.12 40.45 5.28
N PHE A 158 34.46 40.43 5.29
CA PHE A 158 35.26 39.37 4.68
C PHE A 158 34.98 37.99 5.29
N GLU A 159 34.90 37.88 6.62
CA GLU A 159 34.56 36.62 7.31
C GLU A 159 33.15 36.14 6.97
N ASN A 160 32.18 37.05 6.90
CA ASN A 160 30.81 36.74 6.50
C ASN A 160 30.72 36.30 5.04
N MET A 161 31.46 36.95 4.14
CA MET A 161 31.54 36.53 2.73
C MET A 161 32.21 35.16 2.60
N LEU A 162 33.29 34.90 3.34
CA LEU A 162 34.01 33.63 3.29
C LEU A 162 33.27 32.51 4.04
N GLY A 163 32.38 32.85 4.97
CA GLY A 163 31.59 31.93 5.81
C GLY A 163 32.42 31.20 6.87
N VAL A 164 33.56 31.76 7.26
CA VAL A 164 34.49 31.17 8.24
C VAL A 164 35.25 32.26 8.98
N HIS A 165 35.56 32.01 10.24
CA HIS A 165 36.36 32.91 11.05
C HIS A 165 37.84 32.83 10.67
N VAL A 166 38.50 33.99 10.55
CA VAL A 166 39.92 34.10 10.23
C VAL A 166 40.66 34.66 11.44
N ASP A 167 41.61 33.87 11.95
CA ASP A 167 42.47 34.29 13.05
C ASP A 167 43.17 35.62 12.72
N THR A 168 43.29 36.50 13.71
CA THR A 168 43.91 37.83 13.60
C THR A 168 45.34 37.77 13.07
N LYS A 169 46.09 36.70 13.38
CA LYS A 169 47.43 36.47 12.81
C LYS A 169 47.39 36.09 11.34
N ALA A 170 46.42 35.27 10.93
CA ALA A 170 46.22 34.89 9.54
C ALA A 170 45.76 36.09 8.70
N TYR A 171 44.87 36.91 9.24
CA TYR A 171 44.38 38.13 8.59
C TYR A 171 45.51 39.14 8.32
N LYS A 172 46.42 39.36 9.28
CA LYS A 172 47.62 40.20 9.08
C LYS A 172 48.47 39.77 7.88
N VAL A 173 48.63 38.46 7.70
CA VAL A 173 49.38 37.91 6.56
C VAL A 173 48.63 38.15 5.25
N LEU A 174 47.31 37.99 5.22
CA LEU A 174 46.50 38.30 4.03
C LEU A 174 46.59 39.77 3.62
N VAL A 175 46.60 40.69 4.60
CA VAL A 175 46.78 42.14 4.36
C VAL A 175 48.17 42.42 3.78
N ARG A 176 49.22 41.77 4.30
CA ARG A 176 50.60 41.90 3.78
C ARG A 176 50.72 41.41 2.34
N GLU A 177 50.04 40.33 1.99
CA GLU A 177 50.00 39.79 0.63
C GLU A 177 48.96 40.48 -0.27
N HIS A 178 48.38 41.60 0.17
CA HIS A 178 47.36 42.38 -0.56
C HIS A 178 46.19 41.54 -1.09
N PHE A 179 45.81 40.48 -0.37
CA PHE A 179 44.79 39.52 -0.79
C PHE A 179 45.02 38.96 -2.21
N SER A 180 46.27 38.65 -2.59
CA SER A 180 46.62 38.23 -3.94
C SER A 180 45.77 37.09 -4.52
N GLU A 181 45.56 37.12 -5.84
CA GLU A 181 44.78 36.08 -6.53
C GLU A 181 45.45 34.70 -6.41
N GLN A 182 46.77 34.65 -6.28
CA GLN A 182 47.54 33.43 -6.08
C GLN A 182 47.16 32.71 -4.77
N VAL A 183 46.89 33.44 -3.68
CA VAL A 183 46.41 32.87 -2.40
C VAL A 183 45.00 32.31 -2.57
N SER A 184 44.11 33.06 -3.25
CA SER A 184 42.74 32.63 -3.53
C SER A 184 42.70 31.35 -4.38
N GLN A 185 43.44 31.33 -5.50
CA GLN A 185 43.55 30.16 -6.38
C GLN A 185 44.20 28.98 -5.66
N GLY A 186 45.18 29.23 -4.78
CA GLY A 186 45.80 28.19 -3.96
C GLY A 186 44.83 27.53 -2.99
N ILE A 187 43.97 28.32 -2.32
CA ILE A 187 42.91 27.79 -1.45
C ILE A 187 41.90 26.97 -2.28
N VAL A 188 41.43 27.51 -3.41
CA VAL A 188 40.49 26.82 -4.31
C VAL A 188 41.07 25.50 -4.81
N GLY A 189 42.34 25.48 -5.20
CA GLY A 189 43.04 24.30 -5.71
C GLY A 189 43.22 23.20 -4.67
N LEU A 190 43.28 23.53 -3.38
CA LEU A 190 43.30 22.54 -2.29
C LEU A 190 41.91 22.03 -1.92
N VAL A 191 40.91 22.90 -1.92
CA VAL A 191 39.56 22.57 -1.44
C VAL A 191 38.76 21.79 -2.50
N THR A 192 38.89 22.14 -3.78
CA THR A 192 38.07 21.57 -4.87
C THR A 192 38.23 20.05 -5.02
N PRO A 193 39.46 19.49 -5.13
CA PRO A 193 39.62 18.04 -5.35
C PRO A 193 39.12 17.19 -4.17
N VAL A 194 39.22 17.72 -2.96
CA VAL A 194 38.79 17.02 -1.74
C VAL A 194 37.27 17.00 -1.63
N LEU A 195 36.60 18.09 -2.02
CA LEU A 195 35.14 18.15 -2.08
C LEU A 195 34.56 17.29 -3.21
N GLU A 196 35.22 17.23 -4.37
CA GLU A 196 34.78 16.39 -5.50
C GLU A 196 34.81 14.89 -5.18
N ASN A 197 35.76 14.43 -4.35
CA ASN A 197 35.80 13.05 -3.87
C ASN A 197 34.71 12.72 -2.85
N GLY A 198 34.17 13.72 -2.16
CA GLY A 198 33.09 13.59 -1.18
C GLY A 198 33.59 13.43 0.25
N ILE A 199 33.05 14.27 1.14
CA ILE A 199 33.35 14.34 2.56
C ILE A 199 32.11 13.90 3.35
N VAL A 200 32.28 12.85 4.14
CA VAL A 200 31.24 12.26 4.98
C VAL A 200 31.42 12.77 6.41
N GLY A 201 30.33 13.21 7.03
CA GLY A 201 30.35 13.69 8.42
C GLY A 201 30.76 12.59 9.41
N ASN A 202 30.22 11.37 9.25
CA ASN A 202 30.55 10.22 10.07
C ASN A 202 30.90 9.01 9.20
N LYS A 203 32.20 8.77 9.02
CA LYS A 203 32.71 7.65 8.23
C LYS A 203 32.45 6.29 8.87
N GLN A 204 32.29 6.22 10.21
CA GLN A 204 31.98 4.97 10.91
C GLN A 204 30.60 4.43 10.53
N LEU A 205 29.60 5.30 10.36
CA LEU A 205 28.26 4.88 9.90
C LEU A 205 28.29 4.29 8.48
N LEU A 206 29.14 4.84 7.62
CA LEU A 206 29.34 4.34 6.27
C LEU A 206 30.15 3.02 6.26
N ILE A 207 31.12 2.87 7.18
CA ILE A 207 31.90 1.63 7.37
C ILE A 207 31.07 0.50 7.98
N GLN A 208 30.14 0.78 8.91
CA GLN A 208 29.20 -0.23 9.42
C GLN A 208 28.38 -0.89 8.30
N GLN A 209 28.27 -0.23 7.14
CA GLN A 209 27.60 -0.72 5.96
C GLN A 209 28.53 -1.46 4.98
N GLN A 210 29.76 -1.81 5.37
CA GLN A 210 30.82 -2.41 4.52
C GLN A 210 30.40 -3.60 3.64
N GLN A 211 29.34 -4.33 4.02
CA GLN A 211 28.81 -5.47 3.25
C GLN A 211 27.73 -5.08 2.21
N LYS A 212 27.28 -3.82 2.18
CA LYS A 212 26.18 -3.33 1.34
C LYS A 212 26.62 -2.13 0.53
N ALA A 213 26.38 -2.17 -0.78
CA ALA A 213 26.60 -1.00 -1.62
C ALA A 213 25.77 0.21 -1.13
N ILE A 214 26.28 1.42 -1.36
CA ILE A 214 25.51 2.65 -1.12
C ILE A 214 25.08 3.25 -2.45
N LEU A 215 23.97 3.97 -2.44
CA LEU A 215 23.54 4.79 -3.57
C LEU A 215 23.92 6.23 -3.27
N VAL A 216 24.74 6.83 -4.13
CA VAL A 216 25.05 8.26 -4.06
C VAL A 216 24.22 8.97 -5.10
N ARG A 217 23.33 9.84 -4.62
CA ARG A 217 22.46 10.69 -5.40
C ARG A 217 23.11 12.05 -5.56
N GLN A 218 23.44 12.40 -6.80
CA GLN A 218 23.87 13.75 -7.14
C GLN A 218 22.65 14.69 -7.10
N LEU A 219 22.81 15.88 -6.52
CA LEU A 219 21.72 16.86 -6.45
C LEU A 219 21.44 17.53 -7.81
N SER A 220 22.42 17.62 -8.72
CA SER A 220 22.26 18.26 -10.04
C SER A 220 23.27 17.75 -11.09
N PRO A 221 22.86 16.96 -12.11
CA PRO A 221 21.52 16.40 -12.33
C PRO A 221 21.18 15.35 -11.26
N LYS A 222 19.87 15.11 -11.05
CA LYS A 222 19.39 14.08 -10.14
C LYS A 222 19.71 12.69 -10.70
N GLN A 223 20.90 12.19 -10.42
CA GLN A 223 21.37 10.88 -10.86
C GLN A 223 21.85 10.07 -9.65
N GLU A 224 21.47 8.80 -9.61
CA GLU A 224 21.90 7.88 -8.57
C GLU A 224 22.95 6.93 -9.12
N THR A 225 24.05 6.79 -8.40
CA THR A 225 25.16 5.91 -8.76
C THR A 225 25.45 4.98 -7.61
N ARG A 226 25.68 3.70 -7.94
CA ARG A 226 25.95 2.66 -6.95
C ARG A 226 27.45 2.59 -6.69
N PHE A 227 27.84 2.66 -5.42
CA PHE A 227 29.22 2.53 -4.97
C PHE A 227 29.37 1.35 -4.02
N THR A 228 30.41 0.55 -4.25
CA THR A 228 30.84 -0.55 -3.38
C THR A 228 32.17 -0.25 -2.70
N ASP A 229 32.99 0.64 -3.28
CA ASP A 229 34.24 1.09 -2.69
C ASP A 229 34.03 2.37 -1.87
N PHE A 230 34.20 2.25 -0.56
CA PHE A 230 34.03 3.32 0.40
C PHE A 230 35.31 4.11 0.67
N HIS A 231 36.47 3.62 0.22
CA HIS A 231 37.75 4.29 0.45
C HIS A 231 37.89 5.59 -0.34
N LYS A 232 37.10 5.75 -1.41
CA LYS A 232 37.00 6.99 -2.19
C LYS A 232 36.56 8.19 -1.35
N PHE A 233 35.74 7.99 -0.32
CA PHE A 233 35.18 9.06 0.49
C PHE A 233 36.07 9.42 1.69
N TYR A 234 36.24 10.71 1.93
CA TYR A 234 36.99 11.22 3.06
C TYR A 234 36.09 11.41 4.29
N SER A 235 36.62 11.15 5.49
CA SER A 235 36.06 11.77 6.70
C SER A 235 36.44 13.25 6.74
N LEU A 236 35.78 14.04 7.60
CA LEU A 236 36.18 15.44 7.80
C LEU A 236 37.65 15.57 8.26
N GLU A 237 38.14 14.63 9.07
CA GLU A 237 39.52 14.60 9.55
C GLU A 237 40.49 14.15 8.44
N ASP A 238 40.13 13.11 7.68
CA ASP A 238 40.91 12.62 6.53
C ASP A 238 41.06 13.74 5.48
N ALA A 239 39.99 14.48 5.23
CA ALA A 239 39.95 15.60 4.30
C ALA A 239 40.91 16.73 4.75
N LYS A 240 40.87 17.10 6.03
CA LYS A 240 41.80 18.10 6.61
C LYS A 240 43.26 17.64 6.54
N ALA A 241 43.53 16.36 6.78
CA ALA A 241 44.87 15.79 6.67
C ALA A 241 45.36 15.75 5.22
N ALA A 242 44.49 15.39 4.28
CA ALA A 242 44.78 15.39 2.84
C ALA A 242 45.13 16.80 2.35
N VAL A 243 44.35 17.83 2.73
CA VAL A 243 44.64 19.24 2.43
C VAL A 243 45.99 19.67 3.01
N ALA A 244 46.30 19.30 4.26
CA ALA A 244 47.59 19.64 4.87
C ALA A 244 48.78 18.99 4.15
N LYS A 245 48.65 17.72 3.74
CA LYS A 245 49.69 17.00 2.98
C LYS A 245 49.88 17.60 1.59
N ALA A 246 48.78 17.84 0.87
CA ALA A 246 48.82 18.44 -0.47
C ALA A 246 49.40 19.86 -0.43
N GLY A 247 48.95 20.70 0.51
CA GLY A 247 49.45 22.07 0.66
C GLY A 247 50.95 22.14 1.00
N LYS A 248 51.46 21.23 1.83
CA LYS A 248 52.91 21.15 2.10
C LYS A 248 53.72 20.76 0.87
N SER A 249 53.17 19.96 -0.03
CA SER A 249 53.88 19.51 -1.24
C SER A 249 53.80 20.50 -2.39
N ILE A 250 52.64 21.14 -2.59
CA ILE A 250 52.38 22.05 -3.71
C ILE A 250 53.00 23.43 -3.46
N PHE A 251 53.02 23.90 -2.20
CA PHE A 251 53.46 25.24 -1.84
C PHE A 251 54.83 25.27 -1.12
N LYS A 252 55.76 24.39 -1.52
CA LYS A 252 57.10 24.34 -0.91
C LYS A 252 57.86 25.66 -1.04
N ASP A 253 57.69 26.32 -2.18
CA ASP A 253 58.43 27.53 -2.55
C ASP A 253 57.81 28.84 -2.01
N LEU A 254 56.63 28.76 -1.38
CA LEU A 254 55.98 29.92 -0.74
C LEU A 254 56.50 30.15 0.69
N ASP A 255 56.47 31.41 1.12
CA ASP A 255 56.80 31.83 2.48
C ASP A 255 55.97 31.05 3.52
N TYR A 256 56.61 30.63 4.60
CA TYR A 256 56.03 29.74 5.62
C TYR A 256 54.71 30.29 6.21
N PRO A 257 54.60 31.58 6.57
CA PRO A 257 53.35 32.19 7.02
C PRO A 257 52.23 32.13 5.98
N VAL A 258 52.53 32.41 4.71
CA VAL A 258 51.55 32.40 3.62
C VAL A 258 51.01 30.99 3.40
N ARG A 259 51.90 29.99 3.34
CA ARG A 259 51.51 28.57 3.24
C ARG A 259 50.63 28.13 4.40
N LYS A 260 50.97 28.53 5.64
CA LYS A 260 50.19 28.18 6.83
C LYS A 260 48.78 28.77 6.79
N VAL A 261 48.63 30.00 6.29
CA VAL A 261 47.32 30.65 6.12
C VAL A 261 46.49 29.95 5.04
N ILE A 262 47.07 29.63 3.88
CA ILE A 262 46.37 28.89 2.81
C ILE A 262 45.84 27.56 3.34
N ILE A 263 46.66 26.77 4.03
CA ILE A 263 46.26 25.47 4.57
C ILE A 263 45.19 25.63 5.67
N GLY A 264 45.38 26.57 6.60
CA GLY A 264 44.43 26.79 7.71
C GLY A 264 43.05 27.26 7.24
N LEU A 265 43.01 28.17 6.26
CA LEU A 265 41.75 28.61 5.64
C LEU A 265 41.11 27.48 4.84
N ALA A 266 41.89 26.74 4.04
CA ALA A 266 41.38 25.60 3.28
C ALA A 266 40.76 24.54 4.22
N GLN A 267 41.42 24.20 5.33
CA GLN A 267 40.89 23.25 6.33
C GLN A 267 39.61 23.72 7.02
N SER A 268 39.47 25.03 7.23
CA SER A 268 38.28 25.62 7.88
C SER A 268 37.08 25.70 6.93
N LEU A 269 37.35 25.78 5.62
CA LEU A 269 36.33 25.81 4.55
C LEU A 269 35.75 24.43 4.22
N LEU A 270 36.40 23.34 4.64
CA LEU A 270 35.90 21.99 4.41
C LEU A 270 34.64 21.71 5.23
N GLN A 271 33.58 21.29 4.55
CA GLN A 271 32.32 20.88 5.15
C GLN A 271 31.88 19.53 4.56
N PRO A 272 31.13 18.70 5.31
CA PRO A 272 30.55 17.47 4.76
C PRO A 272 29.61 17.79 3.59
N ASN A 273 29.82 17.14 2.45
CA ASN A 273 28.98 17.28 1.25
C ASN A 273 28.37 15.96 0.77
N LEU A 274 28.64 14.87 1.49
CA LEU A 274 27.96 13.59 1.34
C LEU A 274 27.19 13.28 2.63
N THR A 275 25.87 13.35 2.55
CA THR A 275 24.98 13.26 3.72
C THR A 275 23.94 12.15 3.56
N LEU A 276 23.57 11.48 4.65
CA LEU A 276 22.60 10.38 4.60
C LEU A 276 21.19 10.94 4.38
N ASN A 277 20.55 10.56 3.27
CA ASN A 277 19.15 10.85 3.03
C ASN A 277 18.29 9.76 3.71
N LYS A 278 17.89 10.04 4.95
CA LYS A 278 17.05 9.13 5.75
C LYS A 278 15.68 8.89 5.10
N GLU A 279 15.06 9.92 4.55
CA GLU A 279 13.74 9.84 3.92
C GLU A 279 13.76 8.89 2.71
N LYS A 280 14.69 9.09 1.78
CA LYS A 280 14.82 8.23 0.59
C LYS A 280 15.23 6.81 0.93
N THR A 281 16.03 6.65 1.99
CA THR A 281 16.42 5.33 2.52
C THR A 281 15.21 4.60 3.09
N GLU A 282 14.38 5.26 3.90
CA GLU A 282 13.16 4.67 4.46
C GLU A 282 12.10 4.40 3.38
N GLU A 283 11.96 5.28 2.38
CA GLU A 283 11.09 5.04 1.23
C GLU A 283 11.47 3.75 0.49
N ARG A 284 12.78 3.55 0.24
CA ARG A 284 13.27 2.32 -0.39
C ARG A 284 13.13 1.09 0.49
N ARG A 285 13.34 1.24 1.79
CA ARG A 285 13.11 0.18 2.77
C ARG A 285 11.66 -0.30 2.72
N ASN A 286 10.72 0.64 2.70
CA ASN A 286 9.29 0.36 2.59
C ASN A 286 8.93 -0.27 1.24
N GLN A 287 9.52 0.20 0.14
CA GLN A 287 9.35 -0.43 -1.18
C GLN A 287 9.89 -1.87 -1.20
N ALA A 288 11.04 -2.13 -0.58
CA ALA A 288 11.61 -3.48 -0.48
C ALA A 288 10.70 -4.41 0.34
N ILE A 289 10.11 -3.91 1.44
CA ILE A 289 9.13 -4.65 2.24
C ILE A 289 7.86 -4.93 1.44
N ALA A 290 7.33 -3.95 0.73
CA ALA A 290 6.10 -4.08 -0.07
C ALA A 290 6.28 -5.07 -1.24
N ASN A 291 7.45 -5.06 -1.88
CA ASN A 291 7.78 -5.97 -2.98
C ASN A 291 8.14 -7.39 -2.53
N ALA A 292 8.33 -7.62 -1.22
CA ALA A 292 8.62 -8.94 -0.68
C ALA A 292 7.37 -9.83 -0.74
N LYS A 293 7.34 -10.73 -1.73
CA LYS A 293 6.26 -11.71 -1.91
C LYS A 293 6.08 -12.57 -0.65
N ALA A 294 4.83 -12.69 -0.22
CA ALA A 294 4.41 -13.60 0.84
C ALA A 294 4.91 -15.03 0.58
N VAL A 295 5.35 -15.70 1.64
CA VAL A 295 5.77 -17.10 1.62
C VAL A 295 4.54 -17.94 1.84
N LEU A 296 4.18 -18.74 0.84
CA LEU A 296 3.04 -19.65 0.89
C LEU A 296 3.54 -21.04 1.26
N THR A 297 2.90 -21.64 2.26
CA THR A 297 3.09 -23.03 2.67
C THR A 297 1.91 -23.86 2.18
N GLN A 298 2.20 -25.00 1.55
CA GLN A 298 1.19 -25.92 1.08
C GLN A 298 0.77 -26.85 2.22
N VAL A 299 -0.54 -26.84 2.51
CA VAL A 299 -1.20 -27.84 3.35
C VAL A 299 -1.70 -28.95 2.45
N LYS A 300 -1.38 -30.19 2.79
CA LYS A 300 -1.78 -31.37 2.00
C LYS A 300 -3.14 -31.91 2.43
N GLN A 301 -3.82 -32.60 1.52
CA GLN A 301 -5.01 -33.36 1.80
C GLN A 301 -4.74 -34.39 2.92
N GLY A 302 -5.68 -34.47 3.87
CA GLY A 302 -5.57 -35.35 5.03
C GLY A 302 -4.63 -34.83 6.14
N GLU A 303 -3.95 -33.70 5.92
CA GLU A 303 -3.13 -33.06 6.95
C GLU A 303 -4.00 -32.63 8.13
N MET A 304 -3.54 -32.94 9.33
CA MET A 304 -4.23 -32.63 10.57
C MET A 304 -4.03 -31.16 10.91
N LEU A 305 -5.12 -30.39 10.92
CA LEU A 305 -5.09 -28.95 11.21
C LEU A 305 -5.14 -28.69 12.71
N VAL A 306 -6.09 -29.33 13.40
CA VAL A 306 -6.24 -29.23 14.86
C VAL A 306 -6.77 -30.57 15.40
N ARG A 307 -6.27 -31.00 16.57
CA ARG A 307 -6.72 -32.22 17.25
C ARG A 307 -7.83 -31.93 18.26
N GLU A 308 -8.66 -32.93 18.50
CA GLU A 308 -9.61 -32.92 19.61
C GLU A 308 -8.92 -32.65 20.95
N GLY A 309 -9.51 -31.77 21.76
CA GLY A 309 -8.97 -31.38 23.07
C GLY A 309 -7.88 -30.30 23.04
N GLU A 310 -7.35 -29.92 21.88
CA GLU A 310 -6.41 -28.80 21.76
C GLU A 310 -7.13 -27.45 21.90
N LYS A 311 -6.44 -26.46 22.47
CA LYS A 311 -6.90 -25.07 22.50
C LYS A 311 -6.48 -24.38 21.21
N ILE A 312 -7.41 -23.67 20.59
CA ILE A 312 -7.17 -23.04 19.29
C ILE A 312 -6.23 -21.85 19.43
N SER A 313 -5.07 -21.97 18.80
CA SER A 313 -4.09 -20.91 18.68
C SER A 313 -4.47 -19.92 17.57
N ARG A 314 -3.80 -18.78 17.55
CA ARG A 314 -3.94 -17.79 16.48
C ARG A 314 -3.50 -18.35 15.12
N VAL A 315 -2.52 -19.26 15.09
CA VAL A 315 -2.06 -19.93 13.87
C VAL A 315 -3.11 -20.91 13.35
N ASP A 316 -3.70 -21.69 14.25
CA ASP A 316 -4.76 -22.66 13.91
C ASP A 316 -5.99 -21.95 13.36
N MET A 317 -6.35 -20.80 13.95
CA MET A 317 -7.44 -19.97 13.44
C MET A 317 -7.19 -19.49 12.01
N LEU A 318 -5.95 -19.17 11.64
CA LEU A 318 -5.63 -18.78 10.27
C LEU A 318 -5.77 -19.95 9.30
N LYS A 319 -5.39 -21.16 9.72
CA LYS A 319 -5.58 -22.37 8.91
C LYS A 319 -7.06 -22.68 8.70
N LEU A 320 -7.88 -22.58 9.74
CA LEU A 320 -9.32 -22.79 9.67
C LEU A 320 -10.02 -21.73 8.82
N GLN A 321 -9.64 -20.45 8.93
CA GLN A 321 -10.17 -19.38 8.09
C GLN A 321 -9.80 -19.56 6.62
N ALA A 322 -8.56 -19.96 6.33
CA ALA A 322 -8.13 -20.24 4.98
C ALA A 322 -8.94 -21.41 4.38
N LEU A 323 -9.14 -22.48 5.14
CA LEU A 323 -9.98 -23.62 4.76
C LEU A 323 -11.43 -23.19 4.46
N GLU A 324 -12.07 -22.43 5.36
CA GLU A 324 -13.44 -21.95 5.18
C GLU A 324 -13.57 -21.08 3.93
N SER A 325 -12.62 -20.18 3.70
CA SER A 325 -12.64 -19.27 2.54
C SER A 325 -12.51 -20.00 1.20
N GLU A 326 -11.80 -21.13 1.17
CA GLU A 326 -11.59 -21.95 -0.02
C GLU A 326 -12.80 -22.85 -0.29
N MET A 327 -13.39 -23.45 0.76
CA MET A 327 -14.59 -24.27 0.64
C MET A 327 -15.81 -23.43 0.22
N ARG A 328 -15.98 -22.22 0.78
CA ARG A 328 -17.16 -21.39 0.51
C ARG A 328 -17.24 -20.89 -0.94
N LYS A 329 -16.11 -20.73 -1.63
CA LYS A 329 -16.08 -20.20 -3.01
C LYS A 329 -16.50 -21.25 -4.05
N GLU A 330 -16.03 -22.49 -3.91
CA GLU A 330 -16.32 -23.56 -4.86
C GLU A 330 -17.74 -24.09 -4.69
N ASP A 331 -18.18 -24.32 -3.45
CA ASP A 331 -19.49 -24.90 -3.18
C ASP A 331 -20.64 -23.93 -3.49
N ALA A 332 -20.48 -22.63 -3.26
CA ALA A 332 -21.58 -21.68 -3.40
C ALA A 332 -21.99 -21.39 -4.85
N LEU A 333 -21.03 -21.32 -5.78
CA LEU A 333 -21.33 -20.92 -7.17
C LEU A 333 -21.81 -22.09 -8.03
N ALA A 334 -21.17 -23.26 -7.93
CA ALA A 334 -21.56 -24.43 -8.72
C ALA A 334 -22.92 -24.99 -8.27
N SER A 335 -23.16 -25.00 -6.95
CA SER A 335 -24.40 -25.50 -6.36
C SER A 335 -25.61 -24.63 -6.73
N THR A 336 -25.49 -23.30 -6.62
CA THR A 336 -26.62 -22.38 -6.90
C THR A 336 -27.00 -22.32 -8.38
N LEU A 337 -26.01 -22.30 -9.29
CA LEU A 337 -26.24 -22.33 -10.74
C LEU A 337 -26.87 -23.65 -11.19
N GLY A 338 -26.41 -24.78 -10.65
CA GLY A 338 -27.00 -26.09 -10.90
C GLY A 338 -28.47 -26.17 -10.48
N PHE A 339 -28.81 -25.64 -9.30
CA PHE A 339 -30.18 -25.65 -8.79
C PHE A 339 -31.12 -24.75 -9.58
N VAL A 340 -30.67 -23.55 -9.95
CA VAL A 340 -31.45 -22.64 -10.81
C VAL A 340 -31.77 -23.32 -12.13
N LEU A 341 -30.77 -23.93 -12.77
CA LEU A 341 -30.93 -24.57 -14.07
C LEU A 341 -31.89 -25.78 -13.99
N LEU A 342 -31.79 -26.59 -12.94
CA LEU A 342 -32.62 -27.79 -12.77
C LEU A 342 -34.07 -27.45 -12.37
N ALA A 343 -34.27 -26.41 -11.55
CA ALA A 343 -35.60 -25.90 -11.24
C ALA A 343 -36.27 -25.30 -12.50
N ILE A 344 -35.52 -24.57 -13.34
CA ILE A 344 -36.02 -24.05 -14.62
C ILE A 344 -36.40 -25.20 -15.55
N THR A 345 -35.53 -26.19 -15.76
CA THR A 345 -35.83 -27.30 -16.67
C THR A 345 -37.04 -28.09 -16.22
N PHE A 346 -37.17 -28.38 -14.92
CA PHE A 346 -38.31 -29.09 -14.39
C PHE A 346 -39.63 -28.29 -14.51
N PHE A 347 -39.59 -26.98 -14.25
CA PHE A 347 -40.75 -26.11 -14.41
C PHE A 347 -41.17 -25.96 -15.88
N VAL A 348 -40.19 -25.83 -16.79
CA VAL A 348 -40.44 -25.77 -18.24
C VAL A 348 -41.01 -27.09 -18.75
N ILE A 349 -40.50 -28.24 -18.32
CA ILE A 349 -41.03 -29.56 -18.68
C ILE A 349 -42.49 -29.69 -18.19
N SER A 350 -42.76 -29.34 -16.92
CA SER A 350 -44.12 -29.31 -16.38
C SER A 350 -45.05 -28.44 -17.21
N PHE A 351 -44.60 -27.25 -17.59
CA PHE A 351 -45.38 -26.31 -18.41
C PHE A 351 -45.65 -26.85 -19.82
N VAL A 352 -44.64 -27.41 -20.49
CA VAL A 352 -44.75 -27.95 -21.84
C VAL A 352 -45.65 -29.18 -21.87
N VAL A 353 -45.49 -30.13 -20.94
CA VAL A 353 -46.33 -31.34 -20.84
C VAL A 353 -47.80 -30.97 -20.60
N THR A 354 -48.06 -30.02 -19.69
CA THR A 354 -49.43 -29.55 -19.42
C THR A 354 -50.04 -28.85 -20.63
N SER A 355 -49.23 -28.15 -21.44
CA SER A 355 -49.70 -27.42 -22.63
C SER A 355 -49.89 -28.30 -23.88
N ASN A 356 -49.16 -29.41 -24.01
CA ASN A 356 -49.06 -30.17 -25.27
C ASN A 356 -49.81 -31.51 -25.22
N THR A 357 -50.04 -32.09 -24.04
CA THR A 357 -50.60 -33.44 -23.91
C THR A 357 -52.12 -33.48 -23.69
N TYR A 358 -52.74 -32.41 -23.17
CA TYR A 358 -54.19 -32.40 -22.85
C TYR A 358 -54.88 -31.12 -23.37
N ARG A 359 -56.10 -31.27 -23.92
CA ARG A 359 -57.01 -30.20 -24.39
C ARG A 359 -57.56 -29.30 -23.27
N SER A 360 -56.80 -29.11 -22.20
CA SER A 360 -57.15 -28.19 -21.11
C SER A 360 -56.85 -26.75 -21.55
N PRO A 361 -57.65 -25.75 -21.12
CA PRO A 361 -57.37 -24.36 -21.44
C PRO A 361 -55.98 -23.97 -20.88
N PRO A 362 -55.20 -23.15 -21.61
CA PRO A 362 -53.87 -22.76 -21.16
C PRO A 362 -53.97 -22.05 -19.80
N LEU A 363 -53.05 -22.40 -18.88
CA LEU A 363 -52.92 -21.77 -17.56
C LEU A 363 -52.96 -20.24 -17.68
N LYS A 364 -53.88 -19.61 -16.93
CA LYS A 364 -53.94 -18.14 -16.87
C LYS A 364 -52.83 -17.61 -15.96
N ASN A 365 -52.47 -16.34 -16.12
CA ASN A 365 -51.36 -15.77 -15.35
C ASN A 365 -51.66 -15.76 -13.83
N LYS A 366 -52.94 -15.70 -13.45
CA LYS A 366 -53.41 -15.88 -12.08
C LYS A 366 -53.15 -17.29 -11.52
N ASP A 367 -53.25 -18.31 -12.36
CA ASP A 367 -53.07 -19.71 -11.96
C ASP A 367 -51.57 -19.98 -11.79
N LEU A 368 -50.75 -19.40 -12.67
CA LEU A 368 -49.29 -19.42 -12.54
C LEU A 368 -48.82 -18.69 -11.28
N LEU A 369 -49.39 -17.53 -10.96
CA LEU A 369 -49.09 -16.78 -9.75
C LEU A 369 -49.49 -17.57 -8.50
N PHE A 370 -50.64 -18.25 -8.52
CA PHE A 370 -51.06 -19.13 -7.42
C PHE A 370 -50.05 -20.26 -7.18
N LEU A 371 -49.66 -20.99 -8.23
CA LEU A 371 -48.66 -22.07 -8.11
C LEU A 371 -47.32 -21.54 -7.59
N SER A 372 -46.90 -20.40 -8.11
CA SER A 372 -45.67 -19.69 -7.73
C SER A 372 -45.63 -19.34 -6.24
N VAL A 373 -46.70 -18.68 -5.76
CA VAL A 373 -46.82 -18.28 -4.36
C VAL A 373 -46.93 -19.50 -3.45
N MET A 374 -47.73 -20.50 -3.85
CA MET A 374 -47.91 -21.73 -3.08
C MET A 374 -46.57 -22.46 -2.89
N LEU A 375 -45.79 -22.59 -3.98
CA LEU A 375 -44.48 -23.23 -3.95
C LEU A 375 -43.51 -22.49 -3.03
N ILE A 376 -43.43 -21.16 -3.13
CA ILE A 376 -42.57 -20.34 -2.25
C ILE A 376 -42.99 -20.48 -0.78
N VAL A 377 -44.28 -20.38 -0.47
CA VAL A 377 -44.79 -20.47 0.90
C VAL A 377 -44.50 -21.83 1.53
N LEU A 378 -44.70 -22.91 0.79
CA LEU A 378 -44.44 -24.26 1.30
C LEU A 378 -42.95 -24.55 1.45
N PHE A 379 -42.13 -24.04 0.53
CA PHE A 379 -40.69 -24.14 0.64
C PHE A 379 -40.18 -23.40 1.88
N LEU A 380 -40.63 -22.16 2.11
CA LEU A 380 -40.34 -21.39 3.33
C LEU A 380 -40.82 -22.11 4.60
N LEU A 381 -42.03 -22.68 4.57
CA LEU A 381 -42.56 -23.45 5.69
C LEU A 381 -41.67 -24.66 6.00
N SER A 382 -41.18 -25.34 4.96
CA SER A 382 -40.25 -26.47 5.08
C SER A 382 -38.92 -26.03 5.67
N GLU A 383 -38.38 -24.89 5.23
CA GLU A 383 -37.15 -24.30 5.75
C GLU A 383 -37.26 -23.94 7.23
N VAL A 384 -38.33 -23.24 7.62
CA VAL A 384 -38.63 -22.92 9.02
C VAL A 384 -38.78 -24.19 9.85
N SER A 385 -39.45 -25.21 9.31
CA SER A 385 -39.64 -26.49 10.01
C SER A 385 -38.32 -27.20 10.26
N VAL A 386 -37.42 -27.23 9.26
CA VAL A 386 -36.07 -27.80 9.42
C VAL A 386 -35.28 -27.05 10.48
N TYR A 387 -35.34 -25.71 10.49
CA TYR A 387 -34.68 -24.89 11.51
C TYR A 387 -35.22 -25.17 12.92
N LEU A 388 -36.55 -25.24 13.08
CA LEU A 388 -37.19 -25.57 14.36
C LEU A 388 -36.79 -26.97 14.85
N VAL A 389 -36.82 -27.98 13.97
CA VAL A 389 -36.42 -29.36 14.31
C VAL A 389 -34.96 -29.41 14.76
N LYS A 390 -34.04 -28.72 14.06
CA LYS A 390 -32.62 -28.64 14.44
C LYS A 390 -32.44 -27.92 15.80
N GLY A 391 -33.18 -26.84 16.05
CA GLY A 391 -33.16 -26.14 17.34
C GLY A 391 -33.61 -27.02 18.50
N ILE A 392 -34.71 -27.75 18.33
CA ILE A 392 -35.29 -28.61 19.37
C ILE A 392 -34.42 -29.85 19.62
N THR A 393 -33.95 -30.53 18.57
CA THR A 393 -33.10 -31.74 18.71
C THR A 393 -31.75 -31.49 19.37
N SER A 394 -31.27 -30.25 19.39
CA SER A 394 -30.07 -29.88 20.18
C SER A 394 -30.28 -29.96 21.70
N SER A 395 -31.54 -29.94 22.16
CA SER A 395 -31.91 -29.85 23.58
C SER A 395 -32.53 -31.14 24.15
N ILE A 396 -32.84 -32.13 23.31
CA ILE A 396 -33.50 -33.39 23.74
C ILE A 396 -32.46 -34.51 23.95
N PRO A 397 -32.59 -35.33 25.02
CA PRO A 397 -31.75 -36.51 25.24
C PRO A 397 -31.78 -37.50 24.05
N ARG A 398 -30.64 -38.17 23.82
CA ARG A 398 -30.23 -39.00 22.66
C ARG A 398 -31.14 -40.17 22.21
N SER A 399 -32.39 -40.29 22.63
CA SER A 399 -33.23 -41.45 22.32
C SER A 399 -33.99 -41.38 20.98
N VAL A 400 -34.02 -40.23 20.30
CA VAL A 400 -34.66 -40.08 18.97
C VAL A 400 -33.65 -39.53 17.97
N ARG A 401 -33.46 -40.24 16.85
CA ARG A 401 -32.58 -39.78 15.76
C ARG A 401 -33.17 -38.52 15.16
N ALA A 402 -32.39 -37.43 15.09
CA ALA A 402 -32.86 -36.13 14.61
C ALA A 402 -33.46 -36.17 13.20
N SER A 403 -33.03 -37.12 12.37
CA SER A 403 -33.57 -37.37 11.03
C SER A 403 -35.06 -37.78 11.03
N SER A 404 -35.55 -38.42 12.08
CA SER A 404 -36.94 -38.90 12.15
C SER A 404 -37.96 -37.78 12.28
N ALA A 405 -37.56 -36.64 12.87
CA ALA A 405 -38.44 -35.48 13.04
C ALA A 405 -38.71 -34.74 11.72
N PHE A 406 -37.87 -34.93 10.70
CA PHE A 406 -38.05 -34.30 9.39
C PHE A 406 -39.22 -34.90 8.59
N TYR A 407 -39.62 -36.15 8.88
CA TYR A 407 -40.77 -36.79 8.23
C TYR A 407 -42.13 -36.20 8.64
N ALA A 408 -42.17 -35.37 9.69
CA ALA A 408 -43.39 -34.69 10.13
C ALA A 408 -43.71 -33.42 9.32
N ILE A 409 -42.82 -32.98 8.42
CA ILE A 409 -42.98 -31.75 7.65
C ILE A 409 -44.04 -31.99 6.55
N PRO A 410 -45.14 -31.22 6.52
CA PRO A 410 -46.27 -31.47 5.61
C PRO A 410 -46.02 -30.89 4.21
N VAL A 411 -44.95 -31.30 3.54
CA VAL A 411 -44.56 -30.80 2.21
C VAL A 411 -45.67 -31.05 1.17
N GLN A 412 -46.33 -32.21 1.24
CA GLN A 412 -47.35 -32.66 0.30
C GLN A 412 -48.67 -31.89 0.42
N ALA A 413 -48.89 -31.15 1.51
CA ALA A 413 -50.11 -30.36 1.69
C ALA A 413 -50.32 -29.37 0.53
N GLY A 414 -49.24 -28.91 -0.10
CA GLY A 414 -49.28 -28.11 -1.32
C GLY A 414 -49.87 -28.80 -2.52
N ALA A 415 -49.37 -30.00 -2.83
CA ALA A 415 -49.85 -30.80 -3.94
C ALA A 415 -51.34 -31.14 -3.78
N MET A 416 -51.77 -31.46 -2.55
CA MET A 416 -53.18 -31.68 -2.23
C MET A 416 -54.02 -30.43 -2.48
N THR A 417 -53.54 -29.26 -2.07
CA THR A 417 -54.24 -27.98 -2.28
C THR A 417 -54.33 -27.63 -3.76
N VAL A 418 -53.25 -27.81 -4.52
CA VAL A 418 -53.24 -27.60 -5.98
C VAL A 418 -54.20 -28.58 -6.66
N CYS A 419 -54.25 -29.84 -6.23
CA CYS A 419 -55.18 -30.84 -6.76
C CYS A 419 -56.64 -30.43 -6.56
N LEU A 420 -56.97 -29.90 -5.39
CA LEU A 420 -58.33 -29.45 -5.06
C LEU A 420 -58.79 -28.28 -5.96
N PHE A 421 -57.92 -27.31 -6.23
CA PHE A 421 -58.29 -26.09 -6.98
C PHE A 421 -58.08 -26.19 -8.49
N MET A 422 -57.09 -26.97 -8.95
CA MET A 422 -56.64 -27.01 -10.34
C MET A 422 -56.68 -28.41 -10.96
N GLY A 423 -57.04 -29.43 -10.19
CA GLY A 423 -57.11 -30.81 -10.64
C GLY A 423 -55.78 -31.54 -10.60
N ILE A 424 -55.85 -32.87 -10.75
CA ILE A 424 -54.71 -33.77 -10.63
C ILE A 424 -53.61 -33.52 -11.66
N GLN A 425 -53.98 -33.01 -12.85
CA GLN A 425 -53.06 -32.78 -13.97
C GLN A 425 -51.99 -31.74 -13.64
N ILE A 426 -52.35 -30.70 -12.88
CA ILE A 426 -51.43 -29.62 -12.46
C ILE A 426 -50.78 -29.99 -11.12
N ALA A 427 -51.50 -30.73 -10.27
CA ALA A 427 -51.00 -31.14 -8.97
C ALA A 427 -49.83 -32.13 -9.04
N LEU A 428 -49.85 -33.06 -10.00
CA LEU A 428 -48.80 -34.07 -10.14
C LEU A 428 -47.42 -33.46 -10.43
N PRO A 429 -47.23 -32.60 -11.44
CA PRO A 429 -45.94 -31.96 -11.64
C PRO A 429 -45.59 -31.02 -10.49
N PHE A 430 -46.57 -30.37 -9.85
CA PHE A 430 -46.34 -29.57 -8.65
C PHE A 430 -45.85 -30.39 -7.45
N ALA A 431 -46.33 -31.62 -7.28
CA ALA A 431 -45.88 -32.53 -6.22
C ALA A 431 -44.40 -32.87 -6.41
N VAL A 432 -44.02 -33.19 -7.65
CA VAL A 432 -42.63 -33.52 -7.98
C VAL A 432 -41.73 -32.28 -7.87
N THR A 433 -42.19 -31.08 -8.27
CA THR A 433 -41.39 -29.84 -8.11
C THR A 433 -41.09 -29.61 -6.63
N ILE A 434 -42.11 -29.65 -5.76
CA ILE A 434 -41.94 -29.33 -4.35
C ILE A 434 -41.15 -30.42 -3.61
N ALA A 435 -41.37 -31.70 -3.92
CA ALA A 435 -40.58 -32.81 -3.37
C ALA A 435 -39.09 -32.67 -3.72
N PHE A 436 -38.80 -32.37 -4.99
CA PHE A 436 -37.43 -32.14 -5.46
C PHE A 436 -36.78 -30.94 -4.76
N LEU A 437 -37.44 -29.78 -4.75
CA LEU A 437 -36.90 -28.59 -4.10
C LEU A 437 -36.66 -28.79 -2.60
N THR A 438 -37.63 -29.37 -1.89
CA THR A 438 -37.51 -29.57 -0.43
C THR A 438 -36.46 -30.61 -0.07
N SER A 439 -36.20 -31.61 -0.92
CA SER A 439 -35.16 -32.62 -0.68
C SER A 439 -33.77 -32.03 -0.45
N PHE A 440 -33.47 -30.87 -1.06
CA PHE A 440 -32.17 -30.21 -0.92
C PHE A 440 -31.95 -29.56 0.44
N LEU A 441 -33.02 -29.36 1.24
CA LEU A 441 -32.87 -28.89 2.61
C LEU A 441 -32.26 -29.95 3.53
N PHE A 442 -32.21 -31.21 3.08
CA PHE A 442 -31.81 -32.36 3.88
C PHE A 442 -30.46 -32.94 3.42
N GLU A 443 -29.72 -33.54 4.36
CA GLU A 443 -28.45 -34.23 4.06
C GLU A 443 -28.69 -35.49 3.19
N ASN A 444 -29.78 -36.23 3.44
CA ASN A 444 -30.18 -37.41 2.65
C ASN A 444 -31.16 -37.03 1.53
N GLN A 445 -30.68 -36.25 0.55
CA GLN A 445 -31.51 -35.68 -0.52
C GLN A 445 -32.37 -36.73 -1.25
N PHE A 446 -31.77 -37.86 -1.64
CA PHE A 446 -32.48 -38.88 -2.42
C PHE A 446 -33.60 -39.58 -1.64
N GLU A 447 -33.36 -39.94 -0.39
CA GLU A 447 -34.36 -40.61 0.45
C GLU A 447 -35.54 -39.68 0.73
N MET A 448 -35.27 -38.40 1.00
CA MET A 448 -36.30 -37.40 1.29
C MET A 448 -37.10 -37.04 0.04
N PHE A 449 -36.46 -36.99 -1.14
CA PHE A 449 -37.17 -36.82 -2.41
C PHE A 449 -38.20 -37.94 -2.62
N ILE A 450 -37.80 -39.20 -2.44
CA ILE A 450 -38.71 -40.35 -2.60
C ILE A 450 -39.83 -40.31 -1.57
N PHE A 451 -39.54 -39.97 -0.32
CA PHE A 451 -40.56 -39.88 0.72
C PHE A 451 -41.61 -38.80 0.43
N PHE A 452 -41.19 -37.68 -0.16
CA PHE A 452 -42.07 -36.56 -0.44
C PHE A 452 -42.82 -36.64 -1.78
N MET A 453 -42.43 -37.54 -2.67
CA MET A 453 -43.09 -37.79 -3.95
C MET A 453 -44.26 -38.76 -3.76
#